data_AF-F0G6T9-F1
#
_entry.id   AF-F0G6T9-F1
#
_cell.length_a   1.000
_cell.length_b   1.000
_cell.length_c   1.000
_cell.angle_alpha   90.00
_cell.angle_beta   90.00
_cell.angle_gamma   90.00
#
_symmetry.space_group_name_H-M   'P 1'
#
loop_
_entity.id
_entity.type
_entity.pdbx_description
1 polymer ?
#
loop_
_entity_poly.entity_id
_entity_poly.type
_entity_poly.pdbx_seq_one_letter_code
_entity_poly.pdbx_strand_id
1 'polypeptide(L)'
;RPARAVHASDDSELRMGDYFDRVAQAFGLPRPPRISRADAERQLEPTLLSFMRESRRLSNARLKTELCVSLRYPTVDEFLQTLAPGGASGQRR
;
A
#
# COMPACT_ATOMS: atom_id res chain seq x y z
N ARG A 1 -6.86 -22.94 18.97
CA ARG A 1 -7.71 -23.30 17.81
C ARG A 1 -6.80 -23.54 16.62
N PRO A 2 -6.86 -24.71 15.97
CA PRO A 2 -6.08 -24.96 14.74
C PRO A 2 -6.61 -24.14 13.55
N ALA A 3 -5.81 -23.99 12.49
CA ALA A 3 -6.18 -23.41 11.19
C ALA A 3 -6.79 -21.99 11.22
N ARG A 4 -6.22 -21.09 12.01
CA ARG A 4 -6.73 -19.72 12.12
C ARG A 4 -6.17 -18.80 11.02
N ALA A 5 -7.03 -17.99 10.38
CA ALA A 5 -6.64 -17.07 9.30
C ALA A 5 -5.74 -15.90 9.74
N VAL A 6 -4.69 -15.56 9.00
CA VAL A 6 -3.78 -14.44 9.32
C VAL A 6 -3.74 -13.48 8.13
N HIS A 7 -3.82 -12.17 8.40
CA HIS A 7 -3.64 -11.15 7.36
C HIS A 7 -2.14 -10.84 7.20
N ALA A 8 -1.63 -10.99 5.98
CA ALA A 8 -0.28 -10.58 5.60
C ALA A 8 -0.32 -9.17 5.00
N SER A 9 -0.51 -8.17 5.85
CA SER A 9 -0.50 -6.75 5.47
C SER A 9 0.50 -5.97 6.32
N ASP A 10 0.93 -4.84 5.80
CA ASP A 10 1.74 -3.87 6.55
C ASP A 10 0.89 -3.07 7.54
N ASP A 11 1.47 -2.04 8.15
CA ASP A 11 0.80 -1.14 9.10
C ASP A 11 0.23 0.12 8.44
N SER A 12 0.28 0.21 7.11
CA SER A 12 -0.11 1.41 6.39
C SER A 12 -1.62 1.61 6.41
N GLU A 13 -2.05 2.83 6.72
CA GLU A 13 -3.45 3.23 6.66
C GLU A 13 -3.63 4.33 5.62
N LEU A 14 -3.60 3.94 4.35
CA LEU A 14 -3.61 4.86 3.22
C LEU A 14 -4.90 4.74 2.42
N ARG A 15 -5.45 5.90 2.01
CA ARG A 15 -6.41 5.91 0.91
C ARG A 15 -5.65 5.63 -0.39
N MET A 16 -6.31 5.02 -1.35
CA MET A 16 -5.68 4.67 -2.63
C MET A 16 -5.09 5.90 -3.34
N GLY A 17 -5.78 7.05 -3.28
CA GLY A 17 -5.25 8.30 -3.82
C GLY A 17 -3.93 8.72 -3.18
N ASP A 18 -3.80 8.58 -1.87
CA ASP A 18 -2.61 8.95 -1.10
C ASP A 18 -1.45 7.97 -1.33
N TYR A 19 -1.77 6.69 -1.56
CA TYR A 19 -0.80 5.68 -1.98
C TYR A 19 -0.18 6.06 -3.34
N PHE A 20 -1.00 6.40 -4.34
CA PHE A 20 -0.47 6.76 -5.66
C PHE A 20 0.34 8.06 -5.64
N ASP A 21 -0.03 9.03 -4.81
CA ASP A 21 0.77 10.25 -4.63
C ASP A 21 2.17 9.94 -4.09
N ARG A 22 2.26 9.08 -3.07
CA ARG A 22 3.54 8.66 -2.48
C ARG A 22 4.43 7.97 -3.50
N VAL A 23 3.87 7.06 -4.28
CA VAL A 23 4.60 6.38 -5.36
C VAL A 23 5.05 7.41 -6.39
N ALA A 24 4.17 8.30 -6.87
CA ALA A 24 4.56 9.31 -7.84
C ALA A 24 5.70 10.20 -7.33
N GLN A 25 5.63 10.63 -6.08
CA GLN A 25 6.69 11.40 -5.42
C GLN A 25 8.01 10.63 -5.33
N ALA A 26 7.99 9.37 -4.87
CA ALA A 26 9.20 8.57 -4.67
C ALA A 26 9.96 8.31 -5.98
N PHE A 27 9.25 8.26 -7.11
CA PHE A 27 9.80 8.02 -8.44
C PHE A 27 9.92 9.26 -9.33
N GLY A 28 9.62 10.46 -8.81
CA GLY A 28 9.68 11.71 -9.58
C GLY A 28 8.68 11.77 -10.75
N LEU A 29 7.56 11.05 -10.65
CA LEU A 29 6.50 11.02 -11.65
C LEU A 29 5.46 12.14 -11.37
N PRO A 30 4.74 12.60 -12.42
CA PRO A 30 3.61 13.49 -12.20
C PRO A 30 2.55 12.81 -11.33
N ARG A 31 1.93 13.60 -10.43
CA ARG A 31 0.83 13.10 -9.60
C ARG A 31 -0.36 12.72 -10.48
N PRO A 32 -1.03 11.58 -10.23
CA PRO A 32 -2.21 11.20 -11.00
C PRO A 32 -3.33 12.24 -10.85
N PRO A 33 -4.14 12.45 -11.90
CA PRO A 33 -5.26 13.38 -11.82
C PRO A 33 -6.28 12.95 -10.76
N ARG A 34 -6.88 13.93 -10.09
CA ARG A 34 -7.98 13.70 -9.15
C ARG A 34 -9.29 13.81 -9.92
N ILE A 35 -10.05 12.72 -9.92
CA ILE A 35 -11.37 12.66 -10.55
C ILE A 35 -12.44 12.47 -9.49
N SER A 36 -13.64 13.00 -9.77
CA SER A 36 -14.80 12.76 -8.89
C SER A 36 -15.21 11.29 -8.96
N ARG A 37 -15.99 10.83 -7.97
CA ARG A 37 -16.55 9.47 -8.01
C ARG A 37 -17.46 9.25 -9.23
N ALA A 38 -18.23 10.28 -9.61
CA ALA A 38 -19.11 10.23 -10.78
C ALA A 38 -18.32 10.14 -12.09
N ASP A 39 -17.16 10.81 -12.17
CA ASP A 39 -16.28 10.71 -13.33
C ASP A 39 -15.56 9.35 -13.35
N ALA A 40 -15.12 8.84 -12.20
CA ALA A 40 -14.54 7.51 -12.07
C ALA A 40 -15.50 6.41 -12.56
N GLU A 41 -16.79 6.53 -12.26
CA GLU A 41 -17.83 5.61 -12.75
C GLU A 41 -17.99 5.60 -14.27
N ARG A 42 -17.61 6.69 -14.96
CA ARG A 42 -17.69 6.80 -16.43
C ARG A 42 -16.37 6.46 -17.13
N GLN A 43 -15.24 6.66 -16.45
CA GLN A 43 -13.91 6.59 -17.04
C GLN A 43 -13.13 5.31 -16.68
N LEU A 44 -13.46 4.66 -15.57
CA LEU A 44 -12.74 3.47 -15.11
C LEU A 44 -13.48 2.20 -15.52
N GLU A 45 -12.69 1.18 -15.87
CA GLU A 45 -13.22 -0.16 -16.12
C GLU A 45 -14.00 -0.69 -14.92
N PRO A 46 -15.15 -1.36 -15.12
CA PRO A 46 -16.02 -1.80 -14.02
C PRO A 46 -15.31 -2.66 -12.97
N THR A 47 -14.40 -3.55 -13.39
CA THR A 47 -13.62 -4.41 -12.49
C THR A 47 -12.68 -3.59 -11.60
N LEU A 48 -12.00 -2.59 -12.16
CA LEU A 48 -11.15 -1.68 -11.39
C LEU A 48 -11.98 -0.87 -10.40
N LEU A 49 -13.13 -0.37 -10.84
CA LEU A 49 -14.04 0.37 -9.97
C LEU A 49 -14.57 -0.48 -8.81
N SER A 50 -14.89 -1.76 -9.05
CA SER A 50 -15.28 -2.71 -7.99
C SER A 50 -14.18 -2.83 -6.94
N PHE A 51 -12.95 -3.08 -7.39
CA PHE A 51 -11.79 -3.15 -6.50
C PHE A 51 -11.61 -1.86 -5.69
N MET A 52 -11.70 -0.70 -6.33
CA MET A 52 -11.58 0.61 -5.65
C MET A 52 -12.68 0.84 -4.61
N ARG A 53 -13.87 0.26 -4.79
CA ARG A 53 -15.00 0.35 -3.85
C ARG A 53 -14.86 -0.60 -2.66
N GLU A 54 -14.02 -1.62 -2.75
CA GLU A 54 -13.87 -2.66 -1.72
C GLU A 54 -12.73 -2.38 -0.72
N SER A 55 -12.29 -1.12 -0.58
CA SER A 55 -11.22 -0.75 0.34
C SER A 55 -11.57 -1.05 1.81
N ARG A 56 -10.65 -1.72 2.52
CA ARG A 56 -10.77 -2.09 3.94
C ARG A 56 -9.47 -1.78 4.68
N ARG A 57 -9.56 -1.64 6.01
CA ARG A 57 -8.42 -1.70 6.93
C ARG A 57 -8.36 -3.10 7.54
N LEU A 58 -7.20 -3.74 7.47
CA LEU A 58 -6.98 -5.10 7.98
C LEU A 58 -6.05 -5.05 9.18
N SER A 59 -6.39 -5.77 10.26
CA SER A 59 -5.49 -5.95 11.39
C SER A 59 -4.49 -7.06 11.08
N ASN A 60 -3.19 -6.75 11.18
CA ASN A 60 -2.09 -7.72 11.07
C ASN A 60 -1.59 -8.22 12.45
N ALA A 61 -2.31 -7.92 13.54
CA ALA A 61 -1.84 -8.19 14.90
C ALA A 61 -1.40 -9.65 15.10
N ARG A 62 -2.14 -10.59 14.52
CA ARG A 62 -1.84 -12.03 14.63
C ARG A 62 -0.55 -12.44 13.93
N LEU A 63 -0.22 -11.80 12.81
CA LEU A 63 1.05 -12.00 12.11
C LEU A 63 2.22 -11.66 13.06
N LYS A 64 2.10 -10.57 13.81
CA LYS A 64 3.14 -10.08 14.71
C LYS A 64 3.18 -10.81 16.05
N THR A 65 2.04 -11.11 16.66
CA THR A 65 1.98 -11.66 18.02
C THR A 65 1.97 -13.18 18.08
N GLU A 66 1.36 -13.86 17.11
CA GLU A 66 1.27 -15.32 17.10
C GLU A 66 2.39 -15.96 16.28
N LEU A 67 2.76 -15.32 15.18
CA LEU A 67 3.84 -15.81 14.30
C LEU A 67 5.17 -15.08 14.51
N CYS A 68 5.22 -14.12 15.44
CA CYS A 68 6.43 -13.36 15.81
C CYS A 68 7.14 -12.71 14.62
N VAL A 69 6.40 -12.37 13.56
CA VAL A 69 6.97 -11.74 12.36
C VAL A 69 7.32 -10.28 12.67
N SER A 70 8.57 -9.92 12.37
CA SER A 70 9.01 -8.52 12.28
C SER A 70 9.04 -8.10 10.81
N LEU A 71 8.25 -7.08 10.45
CA LEU A 71 8.15 -6.61 9.07
C LEU A 71 9.42 -5.85 8.68
N ARG A 72 10.05 -6.23 7.57
CA ARG A 72 11.19 -5.48 7.00
C ARG A 72 10.78 -4.07 6.58
N TYR A 73 9.54 -3.93 6.10
CA TYR A 73 8.93 -2.66 5.73
C TYR A 73 7.57 -2.56 6.42
N PRO A 74 7.52 -2.01 7.65
CA PRO A 74 6.27 -1.86 8.39
C PRO A 74 5.26 -0.94 7.69
N THR A 75 5.73 0.02 6.88
CA THR A 75 4.87 0.91 6.10
C THR A 75 5.33 1.05 4.64
N VAL A 76 4.41 1.51 3.78
CA VAL A 76 4.70 1.89 2.40
C VAL A 76 5.78 2.97 2.34
N ASP A 77 5.74 3.95 3.24
CA ASP A 77 6.71 5.04 3.26
C ASP A 77 8.12 4.53 3.62
N GLU A 78 8.26 3.63 4.59
CA GLU A 78 9.54 2.98 4.90
C GLU A 78 10.08 2.15 3.74
N PHE A 79 9.21 1.47 2.99
CA PHE A 79 9.63 0.79 1.77
C PHE A 79 10.10 1.78 0.70
N LEU A 80 9.30 2.80 0.38
CA LEU A 80 9.62 3.75 -0.68
C LEU A 80 10.91 4.54 -0.41
N GLN A 81 11.22 4.82 0.86
CA GLN A 81 12.51 5.43 1.25
C GLN A 81 13.72 4.56 0.88
N THR A 82 13.55 3.23 0.78
CA THR A 82 14.61 2.33 0.33
C THR A 82 14.82 2.31 -1.18
N LEU A 83 13.88 2.87 -1.95
CA LEU A 83 13.89 2.91 -3.42
C LEU A 83 14.19 4.29 -4.00
N ALA A 84 13.94 5.36 -3.24
CA ALA A 84 14.07 6.72 -3.72
C ALA A 84 15.53 7.01 -4.15
N PRO A 85 15.76 7.55 -5.36
CA PRO A 85 17.09 7.87 -5.86
C PRO A 85 17.72 9.00 -5.02
N GLY A 86 18.51 8.60 -4.03
CA GLY A 86 19.10 9.49 -3.02
C GLY A 86 19.41 8.77 -1.69
N GLY A 87 18.75 7.64 -1.41
CA GLY A 87 19.14 6.73 -0.34
C GLY A 87 20.25 5.81 -0.84
N ALA A 88 21.36 5.73 -0.09
CA ALA A 88 22.51 4.89 -0.41
C ALA A 88 22.06 3.51 -0.91
N SER A 89 22.32 3.24 -2.19
CA SER A 89 22.39 1.91 -2.78
C SER A 89 23.60 1.17 -2.21
N GLY A 90 23.64 1.07 -0.88
CA GLY A 90 24.51 0.20 -0.12
C GLY A 90 23.86 -1.17 -0.07
N GLN A 91 24.21 -1.98 -1.06
CA GLN A 91 24.28 -3.44 -1.03
C GLN A 91 23.72 -4.10 0.25
N ARG A 92 22.73 -4.98 0.13
CA ARG A 92 22.65 -6.14 1.03
C ARG A 92 21.85 -7.28 0.43
N ARG A 93 22.47 -8.45 0.57
CA ARG A 93 22.04 -9.81 0.26
C ARG A 93 20.65 -10.14 0.79
#